data_AF-A0A3N4AQV3-F1
#
_entry.id   AF-A0A3N4AQV3-F1
#
_cell.length_a   1.000
_cell.length_b   1.000
_cell.length_c   1.000
_cell.angle_alpha   90.00
_cell.angle_beta   90.00
_cell.angle_gamma   90.00
#
_symmetry.space_group_name_H-M   'P 1'
#
loop_
_entity.id
_entity.type
_entity.pdbx_description
1 polymer ?
#
loop_
_entity_poly.entity_id
_entity_poly.type
_entity_poly.pdbx_seq_one_letter_code
_entity_poly.pdbx_strand_id
1 'polypeptide(L)'
;MLALLVFTCLFSTTAAAFNGYVEVTNNTGYDIHYLYVSPAHASDWEEDVLDQDILPNGHTVRVSVRKAKGSVYDIRAEDEDGDTYTLWDVDIARRDVTFTLDDID
;
A
#
# COMPACT_ATOMS: atom_id res chain seq x y z
N MET A 1 50.12 -11.21 26.70
CA MET A 1 48.90 -10.57 26.15
C MET A 1 48.77 -11.02 24.71
N LEU A 2 47.89 -11.97 24.41
CA LEU A 2 47.64 -12.44 23.05
C LEU A 2 46.39 -11.73 22.55
N ALA A 3 46.53 -10.81 21.60
CA ALA A 3 45.40 -10.06 21.04
C ALA A 3 44.76 -10.90 19.92
N LEU A 4 43.55 -11.40 20.16
CA LEU A 4 42.74 -12.09 19.17
C LEU A 4 42.02 -11.03 18.32
N LEU A 5 42.44 -10.88 17.06
CA LEU A 5 41.80 -10.00 16.10
C LEU A 5 40.51 -10.69 15.60
N VAL A 6 39.35 -10.24 16.07
CA VAL A 6 38.05 -10.72 15.58
C VAL A 6 37.73 -9.96 14.30
N PHE A 7 37.80 -10.64 13.16
CA PHE A 7 37.37 -10.11 11.87
C PHE A 7 35.87 -10.31 11.73
N THR A 8 35.08 -9.28 12.01
CA THR A 8 33.62 -9.29 11.81
C THR A 8 33.31 -9.09 10.32
N CYS A 9 32.93 -10.17 9.64
CA CYS A 9 32.32 -10.08 8.31
C CYS A 9 30.95 -9.41 8.43
N LEU A 10 30.85 -8.16 7.99
CA LEU A 10 29.58 -7.48 7.76
C LEU A 10 28.94 -8.10 6.51
N PHE A 11 28.02 -9.04 6.70
CA PHE A 11 27.15 -9.48 5.61
C PHE A 11 26.11 -8.38 5.36
N SER A 12 26.34 -7.54 4.35
CA SER A 12 25.30 -6.66 3.82
C SER A 12 24.28 -7.52 3.09
N THR A 13 23.16 -7.84 3.74
CA THR A 13 22.01 -8.45 3.06
C THR A 13 21.37 -7.38 2.18
N THR A 14 21.60 -7.45 0.87
CA THR A 14 20.76 -6.73 -0.09
C THR A 14 19.35 -7.31 0.03
N ALA A 15 18.44 -6.60 0.69
CA ALA A 15 17.03 -6.93 0.65
C ALA A 15 16.58 -6.87 -0.81
N ALA A 16 16.05 -7.97 -1.33
CA ALA A 16 15.50 -8.00 -2.68
C ALA A 16 14.31 -7.03 -2.74
N ALA A 17 14.31 -6.14 -3.73
CA ALA A 17 13.23 -5.18 -3.89
C ALA A 17 11.95 -5.90 -4.34
N PHE A 18 10.83 -5.60 -3.69
CA PHE A 18 9.53 -6.15 -4.03
C PHE A 18 8.97 -5.47 -5.29
N ASN A 19 8.39 -6.27 -6.20
CA ASN A 19 7.59 -5.78 -7.32
C ASN A 19 6.30 -6.58 -7.33
N GLY A 20 5.16 -5.90 -7.34
CA GLY A 20 3.86 -6.51 -7.26
C GLY A 20 2.75 -5.56 -7.68
N TYR A 21 1.52 -5.96 -7.40
CA TYR A 21 0.34 -5.14 -7.57
C TYR A 21 -0.71 -5.53 -6.54
N VAL A 22 -1.71 -4.67 -6.38
CA VAL A 22 -2.96 -4.94 -5.66
C VAL A 22 -4.12 -4.56 -6.55
N GLU A 23 -5.16 -5.39 -6.58
CA GLU A 23 -6.45 -4.97 -7.11
C GLU A 23 -7.29 -4.35 -5.98
N VAL A 24 -7.76 -3.14 -6.21
CA VAL A 24 -8.60 -2.38 -5.27
C VAL A 24 -9.99 -2.29 -5.86
N THR A 25 -10.95 -2.91 -5.19
CA THR A 25 -12.36 -2.85 -5.59
C THR A 25 -13.09 -1.86 -4.70
N ASN A 26 -13.85 -0.97 -5.32
CA ASN A 26 -14.78 -0.10 -4.61
C ASN A 26 -16.15 -0.80 -4.50
N ASN A 27 -16.60 -1.06 -3.27
CA ASN A 27 -17.95 -1.53 -2.96
C ASN A 27 -18.52 -0.75 -1.77
N THR A 28 -18.20 0.55 -1.66
CA THR A 28 -18.71 1.45 -0.62
C THR A 28 -20.13 1.92 -0.93
N GLY A 29 -20.53 1.93 -2.21
CA GLY A 29 -21.75 2.56 -2.68
C GLY A 29 -21.57 3.98 -3.21
N TYR A 30 -20.37 4.56 -3.07
CA TYR A 30 -19.99 5.92 -3.49
C TYR A 30 -18.86 5.89 -4.53
N ASP A 31 -18.63 6.99 -5.24
CA ASP A 31 -17.54 7.06 -6.22
C ASP A 31 -16.25 7.50 -5.50
N ILE A 32 -15.17 6.74 -5.66
CA ILE A 32 -13.89 7.12 -5.04
C ILE A 32 -13.16 8.10 -5.95
N HIS A 33 -12.85 9.27 -5.41
CA HIS A 33 -12.16 10.36 -6.09
C HIS A 33 -10.64 10.33 -5.86
N TYR A 34 -10.18 9.82 -4.73
CA TYR A 34 -8.76 9.66 -4.44
C TYR A 34 -8.45 8.28 -3.87
N LEU A 35 -7.37 7.66 -4.32
CA LEU A 35 -6.90 6.38 -3.82
C LEU A 35 -5.39 6.46 -3.53
N TYR A 36 -5.04 6.20 -2.28
CA TYR A 36 -3.67 6.24 -1.79
C TYR A 36 -3.20 4.82 -1.47
N VAL A 37 -1.99 4.45 -1.93
CA VAL A 37 -1.35 3.16 -1.66
C VAL A 37 0.07 3.42 -1.13
N SER A 38 0.22 3.43 0.19
CA SER A 38 1.45 3.83 0.87
C SER A 38 2.12 2.64 1.57
N PRO A 39 3.46 2.52 1.60
CA PRO A 39 4.12 1.49 2.41
C PRO A 39 3.66 1.55 3.87
N ALA A 40 3.41 0.40 4.49
CA ALA A 40 2.96 0.36 5.87
C ALA A 40 3.95 1.11 6.78
N HIS A 41 3.40 1.98 7.64
CA HIS A 41 4.14 2.88 8.54
C HIS A 41 4.91 4.03 7.87
N ALA A 42 4.60 4.39 6.63
CA ALA A 42 4.99 5.69 6.11
C ALA A 42 4.45 6.82 7.02
N SER A 43 5.18 7.94 7.13
CA SER A 43 4.74 9.08 7.94
C SER A 43 3.58 9.84 7.31
N ASP A 44 3.44 9.74 5.99
CA ASP A 44 2.50 10.47 5.17
C ASP A 44 1.95 9.54 4.08
N TRP A 45 0.76 9.87 3.57
CA TRP A 45 0.21 9.23 2.38
C TRP A 45 1.04 9.63 1.15
N GLU A 46 1.29 8.66 0.27
CA GLU A 46 1.90 8.91 -1.04
C GLU A 46 0.89 9.62 -1.96
N GLU A 47 1.22 9.76 -3.24
CA GLU A 47 0.32 10.41 -4.19
C GLU A 47 -0.97 9.61 -4.44
N ASP A 48 -2.01 10.30 -4.89
CA ASP A 48 -3.19 9.66 -5.44
C ASP A 48 -2.83 8.88 -6.72
N VAL A 49 -3.27 7.62 -6.78
CA VAL A 49 -2.98 6.70 -7.88
C VAL A 49 -4.02 6.76 -9.00
N LEU A 50 -5.15 7.46 -8.80
CA LEU A 50 -6.19 7.67 -9.83
C LEU A 50 -5.87 8.88 -10.72
N ASP A 51 -5.12 9.87 -10.22
CA ASP A 51 -4.71 11.08 -10.92
C ASP A 51 -5.89 11.95 -11.38
N GLN A 52 -6.37 11.76 -12.61
CA GLN A 52 -7.52 12.49 -13.16
C GLN A 52 -8.76 11.60 -13.34
N ASP A 53 -8.64 10.31 -13.04
CA ASP A 53 -9.74 9.35 -13.08
C ASP A 53 -10.44 9.25 -11.73
N ILE A 54 -11.58 8.56 -11.70
CA ILE A 54 -12.27 8.13 -10.49
C ILE A 54 -12.37 6.60 -10.48
N LEU A 55 -12.65 6.02 -9.31
CA LEU A 55 -12.97 4.61 -9.16
C LEU A 55 -14.47 4.47 -8.79
N PRO A 56 -15.35 4.24 -9.79
CA PRO A 56 -16.79 4.15 -9.54
C PRO A 56 -17.17 2.98 -8.63
N ASN A 57 -18.31 3.08 -7.97
CA ASN A 57 -18.82 1.96 -7.18
C ASN A 57 -19.00 0.68 -8.03
N GLY A 58 -18.54 -0.45 -7.51
CA GLY A 58 -18.54 -1.76 -8.16
C GLY A 58 -17.38 -1.99 -9.12
N HIS A 59 -16.48 -1.02 -9.30
CA HIS A 59 -15.32 -1.14 -10.19
C HIS A 59 -14.05 -1.53 -9.43
N THR A 60 -13.08 -2.05 -10.18
CA THR A 60 -11.77 -2.45 -9.68
C THR A 60 -10.67 -1.75 -10.47
N VAL A 61 -9.65 -1.24 -9.77
CA VAL A 61 -8.41 -0.72 -10.35
C VAL A 61 -7.23 -1.57 -9.90
N ARG A 62 -6.25 -1.76 -10.79
CA ARG A 62 -4.99 -2.42 -10.45
C ARG A 62 -3.89 -1.39 -10.22
N VAL A 63 -3.33 -1.37 -9.02
CA VAL A 63 -2.22 -0.50 -8.63
C VAL A 63 -0.93 -1.30 -8.58
N SER A 64 0.08 -0.90 -9.37
CA SER A 64 1.37 -1.60 -9.42
C SER A 64 2.43 -0.90 -8.57
N VAL A 65 3.21 -1.68 -7.82
CA VAL A 65 4.30 -1.16 -6.99
C VAL A 65 5.62 -1.80 -7.41
N ARG A 66 6.67 -0.98 -7.53
CA ARG A 66 7.97 -1.40 -8.06
C ARG A 66 9.10 -0.97 -7.15
N LYS A 67 10.13 -1.81 -7.06
CA LYS A 67 11.33 -1.58 -6.24
C LYS A 67 11.00 -1.24 -4.78
N ALA A 68 9.91 -1.78 -4.26
CA ALA A 68 9.43 -1.55 -2.91
C ALA A 68 10.30 -2.25 -1.87
N LYS A 69 10.32 -1.73 -0.63
CA LYS A 69 11.07 -2.33 0.48
C LYS A 69 10.36 -3.56 1.08
N GLY A 70 9.06 -3.72 0.84
CA GLY A 70 8.24 -4.80 1.34
C GLY A 70 6.90 -4.88 0.61
N SER A 71 6.05 -5.84 0.99
CA SER A 71 4.72 -6.06 0.41
C SER A 71 3.57 -5.62 1.31
N VAL A 72 3.85 -4.99 2.46
CA VAL A 72 2.80 -4.52 3.38
C VAL A 72 2.55 -3.04 3.16
N TYR A 73 1.30 -2.68 2.92
CA TYR A 73 0.84 -1.36 2.52
C TYR A 73 -0.40 -0.96 3.32
N ASP A 74 -0.52 0.35 3.55
CA ASP A 74 -1.75 1.00 3.99
C ASP A 74 -2.45 1.55 2.74
N ILE A 75 -3.76 1.33 2.65
CA ILE A 75 -4.57 1.74 1.49
C ILE A 75 -5.71 2.61 2.01
N ARG A 76 -5.85 3.81 1.45
CA ARG A 76 -6.94 4.72 1.78
C ARG A 76 -7.67 5.17 0.53
N ALA A 77 -8.99 5.20 0.60
CA ALA A 77 -9.86 5.80 -0.40
C ALA A 77 -10.56 7.03 0.19
N GLU A 78 -10.86 8.03 -0.65
CA GLU A 78 -11.66 9.21 -0.33
C GLU A 78 -12.75 9.37 -1.40
N ASP A 79 -14.01 9.50 -0.97
CA ASP A 79 -15.16 9.64 -1.87
C ASP A 79 -15.45 11.09 -2.27
N GLU A 80 -16.53 11.32 -3.02
CA GLU A 80 -16.92 12.63 -3.52
C GLU A 80 -17.24 13.67 -2.43
N ASP A 81 -17.60 13.22 -1.23
CA ASP A 81 -17.99 14.06 -0.10
C ASP A 81 -16.82 14.31 0.88
N GLY A 82 -15.69 13.65 0.65
CA GLY A 82 -14.47 13.73 1.47
C GLY A 82 -14.47 12.74 2.63
N ASP A 83 -15.37 11.75 2.65
CA ASP A 83 -15.33 10.66 3.62
C ASP A 83 -14.21 9.68 3.24
N THR A 84 -13.48 9.20 4.24
CA THR A 84 -12.32 8.32 4.03
C THR A 84 -12.55 6.91 4.53
N TYR A 85 -11.97 5.96 3.80
CA TYR A 85 -12.02 4.53 4.10
C TYR A 85 -10.59 4.02 4.18
N THR A 86 -10.19 3.34 5.27
CA THR A 86 -8.78 2.96 5.45
C THR A 86 -8.59 1.48 5.81
N LEU A 87 -7.73 0.81 5.03
CA LEU A 87 -7.26 -0.54 5.29
C LEU A 87 -5.77 -0.52 5.66
N TRP A 88 -5.48 -0.87 6.92
CA TRP A 88 -4.14 -0.89 7.48
C TRP A 88 -3.44 -2.25 7.31
N ASP A 89 -2.12 -2.23 7.20
CA ASP A 89 -1.24 -3.40 7.24
C ASP A 89 -1.62 -4.52 6.23
N VAL A 90 -1.99 -4.13 5.01
CA VAL A 90 -2.38 -5.06 3.95
C VAL A 90 -1.15 -5.66 3.27
N ASP A 91 -0.97 -6.98 3.37
CA ASP A 91 0.03 -7.70 2.57
C ASP A 91 -0.48 -7.95 1.14
N ILE A 92 -0.11 -7.06 0.23
CA ILE A 92 -0.54 -7.07 -1.17
C ILE A 92 0.07 -8.20 -2.00
N ALA A 93 1.08 -8.90 -1.47
CA ALA A 93 1.59 -10.11 -2.13
C ALA A 93 0.64 -11.31 -1.98
N ARG A 94 -0.37 -11.20 -1.10
CA ARG A 94 -1.20 -12.32 -0.68
C ARG A 94 -2.68 -12.17 -0.98
N ARG A 95 -3.17 -10.93 -1.08
CA ARG A 95 -4.57 -10.65 -1.32
C ARG A 95 -4.79 -9.29 -1.99
N ASP A 96 -5.88 -9.22 -2.73
CA ASP A 96 -6.51 -7.99 -3.18
C ASP A 96 -7.42 -7.42 -2.08
N VAL A 97 -7.94 -6.22 -2.28
CA VAL A 97 -8.78 -5.52 -1.30
C VAL A 97 -10.11 -5.06 -1.90
N THR A 98 -11.09 -4.90 -1.01
CA THR A 98 -12.40 -4.35 -1.35
C THR A 98 -12.78 -3.39 -0.24
N PHE A 99 -13.01 -2.13 -0.59
CA PHE A 99 -13.58 -1.16 0.31
C PHE A 99 -15.09 -1.33 0.41
N THR A 100 -15.61 -1.22 1.62
CA THR A 100 -17.03 -1.28 1.95
C THR A 100 -17.35 -0.17 2.95
N LEU A 101 -18.64 0.04 3.22
CA LEU A 101 -19.07 1.00 4.26
C LEU A 101 -18.56 0.66 5.66
N ASP A 102 -18.18 -0.60 5.92
CA ASP A 102 -17.64 -1.00 7.21
C ASP A 102 -16.20 -0.48 7.43
N ASP A 103 -15.55 0.01 6.38
CA ASP A 103 -14.16 0.50 6.39
C ASP A 103 -14.06 2.03 6.55
N ILE A 104 -15.18 2.73 6.74
CA ILE A 104 -15.21 4.19 6.92
C ILE A 104 -14.55 4.61 8.25
N ASP A 105 -13.79 5.71 8.22
CA ASP A 105 -13.05 6.26 9.37
C ASP A 105 -13.92 7.01 10.40
#